data_AF-A0A9E4ZNI6-F1
#
_entry.id   AF-A0A9E4ZNI6-F1
#
_cell.length_a   1.000
_cell.length_b   1.000
_cell.length_c   1.000
_cell.angle_alpha   90.00
_cell.angle_beta   90.00
_cell.angle_gamma   90.00
#
_symmetry.space_group_name_H-M   'P 1'
#
loop_
_entity.id
_entity.type
_entity.pdbx_description
1 polymer ?
#
loop_
_entity_poly.entity_id
_entity_poly.type
_entity_poly.pdbx_seq_one_letter_code
_entity_poly.pdbx_strand_id
1 'polypeptide(L)'
;MRKTVITFDDDVYEAIVSLSVKKYGNTKNISKVVNELLRKELLSRGKIKGEEKVSTRISVRVSGGETLTAEEIDRLAEEEISNS
;
A
#
# COMPACT_ATOMS: atom_id res chain seq x y z
N MET A 1 8.58 10.63 3.85
CA MET A 1 7.30 11.24 4.27
C MET A 1 7.52 12.71 4.60
N ARG A 2 6.73 13.63 4.03
CA ARG A 2 6.75 15.07 4.36
C ARG A 2 5.52 15.40 5.22
N LYS A 3 5.66 16.30 6.19
CA LYS A 3 4.54 16.77 7.02
C LYS A 3 3.99 18.07 6.41
N THR A 4 2.69 18.09 6.15
CA THR A 4 1.97 19.25 5.62
C THR A 4 0.71 19.45 6.45
N VAL A 5 0.41 20.69 6.82
CA VAL A 5 -0.85 21.06 7.45
C VAL A 5 -1.84 21.42 6.34
N ILE A 6 -3.03 20.81 6.37
CA ILE A 6 -4.10 21.01 5.40
C ILE A 6 -5.37 21.27 6.21
N THR A 7 -6.14 22.28 5.81
CA THR A 7 -7.47 22.55 6.36
C THR A 7 -8.52 21.86 5.48
N PHE A 8 -9.50 21.23 6.12
CA PHE A 8 -10.65 20.63 5.44
C PHE A 8 -11.91 21.36 5.91
N ASP A 9 -12.86 21.53 5.00
CA ASP A 9 -14.23 21.91 5.37
C ASP A 9 -14.86 20.78 6.20
N ASP A 10 -15.85 21.13 7.02
CA ASP A 10 -16.43 20.21 8.01
C ASP A 10 -17.00 18.94 7.37
N ASP A 11 -17.72 19.09 6.25
CA ASP A 11 -18.31 17.98 5.48
C ASP A 11 -17.23 17.05 4.89
N VAL A 12 -16.14 17.64 4.39
CA VAL A 12 -14.99 16.90 3.86
C VAL A 12 -14.28 16.15 4.98
N TYR A 13 -14.07 16.79 6.13
CA TYR A 13 -13.46 16.15 7.29
C TYR A 13 -14.29 14.95 7.78
N GLU A 14 -15.61 15.12 7.94
CA GLU A 14 -16.52 14.06 8.34
C GLU A 14 -16.48 12.86 7.38
N ALA A 15 -16.49 13.12 6.08
CA ALA A 15 -16.40 12.08 5.06
C ALA A 15 -15.08 11.28 5.19
N ILE A 16 -13.95 11.97 5.37
CA ILE A 16 -12.63 11.34 5.53
C ILE A 16 -12.56 10.52 6.82
N VAL A 17 -13.07 11.05 7.93
CA VAL A 17 -13.13 10.35 9.22
C VAL A 17 -13.97 9.08 9.11
N SER A 18 -15.16 9.18 8.51
CA SER A 18 -16.05 8.04 8.28
C SER A 18 -15.36 6.95 7.45
N LEU A 19 -14.66 7.34 6.39
CA LEU A 19 -13.87 6.41 5.57
C LEU A 19 -12.72 5.78 6.35
N SER A 20 -12.02 6.54 7.20
CA SER A 20 -10.92 6.02 8.03
C SER A 20 -11.41 4.97 9.03
N VAL A 21 -12.54 5.24 9.69
CA VAL A 21 -13.17 4.30 10.62
C VAL A 21 -13.68 3.07 9.86
N LYS A 22 -14.34 3.24 8.71
CA LYS A 22 -14.86 2.11 7.91
C LYS A 22 -13.75 1.20 7.36
N LYS A 23 -12.64 1.77 6.86
CA LYS A 23 -11.54 0.98 6.27
C LYS A 23 -10.57 0.41 7.29
N TYR A 24 -10.24 1.17 8.33
CA TYR A 24 -9.14 0.83 9.24
C TYR A 24 -9.56 0.70 10.71
N GLY A 25 -10.84 0.90 11.03
CA GLY A 25 -11.38 0.80 12.39
C GLY A 25 -10.98 1.94 13.32
N ASN A 26 -10.26 2.96 12.84
CA ASN A 26 -9.81 4.08 13.67
C ASN A 26 -9.57 5.35 12.87
N THR A 27 -9.50 6.48 13.57
CA THR A 27 -9.23 7.81 13.00
C THR A 27 -7.74 8.12 12.84
N LYS A 28 -6.84 7.29 13.38
CA LYS A 28 -5.38 7.49 13.27
C LYS A 28 -4.86 7.30 11.85
N ASN A 29 -5.65 6.69 10.97
CA ASN A 29 -5.30 6.43 9.56
C ASN A 29 -5.89 7.46 8.58
N ILE A 30 -6.37 8.61 9.04
CA ILE A 30 -6.86 9.71 8.19
C ILE A 30 -5.84 10.10 7.11
N SER A 31 -4.55 10.21 7.48
CA SER A 31 -3.49 10.55 6.53
C SER A 31 -3.33 9.51 5.41
N LYS A 32 -3.60 8.23 5.69
CA LYS A 32 -3.60 7.17 4.66
C LYS A 32 -4.79 7.32 3.72
N VAL A 33 -5.99 7.53 4.27
CA VAL A 33 -7.21 7.77 3.48
C VAL A 33 -7.02 8.95 2.54
N VAL A 34 -6.54 10.09 3.06
CA VAL A 34 -6.28 11.29 2.25
C VAL A 34 -5.28 11.00 1.14
N ASN A 35 -4.17 10.34 1.45
CA ASN A 35 -3.16 9.99 0.44
C ASN A 35 -3.71 9.03 -0.62
N GLU A 36 -4.53 8.05 -0.26
CA GLU A 36 -5.16 7.13 -1.21
C GLU A 36 -6.10 7.87 -2.17
N LEU A 37 -6.94 8.77 -1.64
CA LEU A 37 -7.85 9.59 -2.44
C LEU A 37 -7.09 10.52 -3.38
N LEU A 38 -6.09 11.25 -2.86
CA LEU A 38 -5.26 12.14 -3.67
C LEU A 38 -4.46 11.38 -4.73
N ARG A 39 -3.90 10.21 -4.39
CA ARG A 39 -3.15 9.39 -5.35
C ARG A 39 -4.07 8.91 -6.48
N LYS A 40 -5.29 8.44 -6.16
CA LYS A 40 -6.28 8.03 -7.16
C LYS A 40 -6.61 9.20 -8.11
N GLU A 41 -6.81 10.39 -7.57
CA GLU A 41 -7.16 11.58 -8.34
C GLU A 41 -5.99 12.14 -9.19
N LEU A 42 -4.77 12.12 -8.64
CA LEU A 42 -3.59 12.55 -9.40
C LEU A 42 -3.23 11.55 -10.49
N LEU A 43 -3.48 10.25 -10.27
CA LEU A 43 -3.35 9.21 -11.30
C LEU A 43 -4.38 9.40 -12.42
N SER A 44 -5.67 9.60 -12.06
CA SER A 44 -6.74 9.79 -13.05
C SER A 44 -6.48 11.02 -13.94
N ARG A 45 -5.85 12.05 -13.38
CA ARG A 45 -5.43 13.27 -14.10
C ARG A 45 -4.07 13.17 -14.81
N GLY A 46 -3.41 12.02 -14.76
CA GLY A 46 -2.07 11.83 -15.34
C GLY A 46 -0.97 12.70 -14.74
N LYS A 47 -1.20 13.27 -13.54
CA LYS A 47 -0.24 14.14 -12.84
C LYS A 47 0.87 13.35 -12.16
N ILE A 48 0.62 12.08 -11.86
CA ILE A 48 1.63 11.12 -11.47
C ILE A 48 1.55 9.91 -12.41
N LYS A 49 2.70 9.38 -12.85
CA LYS A 49 2.77 8.12 -13.59
C LYS A 49 2.65 6.99 -12.57
N GLY A 50 1.72 6.06 -12.79
CA GLY A 50 1.43 4.99 -11.84
C GLY A 50 2.53 3.96 -11.77
N GLU A 51 3.58 4.23 -10.99
CA GLU A 51 4.53 3.21 -10.53
C GLU A 51 5.03 3.56 -9.12
N GLU A 52 4.30 3.09 -8.12
CA GLU A 52 4.90 2.70 -6.85
C GLU A 52 3.93 1.72 -6.21
N LYS A 53 4.36 0.46 -6.13
CA LYS A 53 3.69 -0.68 -5.50
C LYS A 53 2.67 -0.22 -4.46
N VAL A 54 1.40 -0.58 -4.65
CA VAL A 54 0.53 -0.88 -3.50
C VAL A 54 1.13 -2.13 -2.85
N SER A 55 2.24 -1.94 -2.15
CA SER A 55 2.81 -2.90 -1.23
C SER A 55 1.91 -2.87 0.00
N THR A 56 0.73 -3.46 -0.13
CA THR A 56 0.26 -4.28 0.98
C THR A 56 1.20 -5.47 1.02
N ARG A 57 2.41 -5.29 1.57
CA ARG A 57 3.23 -6.42 2.03
C ARG A 57 2.46 -7.02 3.18
N ILE A 58 1.58 -7.98 2.88
CA ILE A 58 1.05 -8.88 3.90
C ILE A 58 2.20 -9.85 4.18
N SER A 59 3.06 -9.54 5.14
CA SER A 59 4.01 -10.50 5.68
C SER A 59 3.22 -11.50 6.53
N VAL A 60 2.69 -12.55 5.90
CA VAL A 60 2.13 -13.68 6.63
C VAL A 60 3.29 -14.57 7.04
N ARG A 61 3.57 -14.64 8.35
CA ARG A 61 4.52 -15.62 8.87
C ARG A 61 3.77 -16.95 8.95
N VAL A 62 4.01 -17.84 7.97
CA VAL A 62 3.35 -19.15 7.92
C VAL A 62 4.11 -20.10 8.84
N SER A 63 3.44 -20.67 9.84
CA SER A 63 4.04 -21.68 10.72
C SER A 63 4.40 -22.92 9.90
N GLY A 64 5.70 -23.22 9.77
CA GLY A 64 6.25 -24.29 8.94
C GLY A 64 6.84 -23.85 7.59
N GLY A 65 6.77 -22.56 7.25
CA GLY A 65 7.45 -22.02 6.07
C GLY A 65 8.93 -21.74 6.36
N GLU A 66 9.83 -22.41 5.63
CA GLU A 66 11.26 -22.10 5.66
C GLU A 66 11.52 -20.75 4.98
N THR A 67 12.42 -19.95 5.54
CA THR A 67 12.80 -18.66 4.94
C THR A 67 13.94 -18.91 3.98
N LEU A 68 13.64 -18.88 2.68
CA LEU A 68 14.65 -19.00 1.65
C LEU A 68 15.48 -17.72 1.56
N THR A 69 16.79 -17.89 1.47
CA THR A 69 17.76 -16.86 1.12
C THR A 69 17.64 -16.48 -0.35
N ALA A 70 18.16 -15.32 -0.73
CA ALA A 70 18.16 -14.86 -2.12
C ALA A 70 18.86 -15.87 -3.06
N GLU A 71 19.93 -16.51 -2.57
CA GLU A 71 20.68 -17.52 -3.33
C GLU A 71 19.87 -18.79 -3.60
N GLU A 72 19.05 -19.23 -2.64
CA GLU A 72 18.18 -20.41 -2.81
C GLU A 72 17.05 -20.14 -3.80
N ILE A 73 16.53 -18.90 -3.82
CA ILE A 73 15.52 -18.47 -4.79
C ILE A 73 16.09 -18.52 -6.21
N ASP A 74 17.30 -18.01 -6.40
CA ASP A 74 17.94 -17.97 -7.71
C ASP A 74 18.24 -19.40 -8.22
N ARG A 75 18.74 -20.30 -7.35
CA ARG A 75 18.97 -21.71 -7.73
C ARG A 75 17.69 -22.42 -8.14
N LEU A 76 16.61 -22.27 -7.36
CA LEU A 76 15.32 -22.87 -7.69
C LEU A 76 14.75 -22.34 -9.02
N ALA A 77 14.94 -21.04 -9.30
CA ALA A 77 14.52 -20.46 -10.56
C ALA A 77 15.30 -21.03 -11.75
N GLU A 78 16.60 -21.25 -11.61
CA GLU A 78 17.44 -21.86 -12.66
C GLU A 78 17.10 -23.33 -12.92
N GLU A 79 16.84 -24.10 -11.86
CA GLU A 79 16.45 -25.51 -11.95
C GLU A 79 15.12 -25.71 -12.68
N GLU A 80 14.12 -24.85 -12.43
CA GLU A 80 12.82 -24.88 -13.10
C GLU A 80 12.91 -24.51 -14.59
N ILE A 81 13.79 -23.57 -14.95
CA ILE A 81 14.00 -23.16 -16.35
C ILE A 81 14.71 -24.27 -17.13
N SER A 82 15.63 -25.02 -16.50
CA SER A 82 16.35 -26.12 -17.15
C SER A 82 15.53 -27.40 -17.31
N ASN A 83 14.44 -27.56 -16.56
CA ASN A 83 13.53 -28.72 -16.64
C ASN A 83 12.31 -28.49 -17.56
N SER A 84 12.23 -27.35 -18.26
CA SER A 84 11.19 -27.03 -19.28
C SER A 84 11.67 -27.20 -20.72
#